data_AF-A0A963K476-F1
#
_entry.id   AF-A0A963K476-F1
#
_cell.length_a   1.000
_cell.length_b   1.000
_cell.length_c   1.000
_cell.angle_alpha   90.00
_cell.angle_beta   90.00
_cell.angle_gamma   90.00
#
_symmetry.space_group_name_H-M   'P 1'
#
loop_
_entity.id
_entity.type
_entity.pdbx_description
1 polymer ?
#
loop_
_entity_poly.entity_id
_entity_poly.type
_entity_poly.pdbx_seq_one_letter_code
_entity_poly.pdbx_strand_id
1 'polypeptide(L)'
;MTNDVEKGRAGQLFDDFLREQGTCEDTSERAVTRVLAFQLAAAMREQKITKAAMARRLATSRSQLDRLLDPTNDSVSLATLARAARIVGRTLSVELQ
;
A
#
# COMPACT_ATOMS: atom_id res chain seq x y z
N MET A 1 24.56 35.72 -6.06
CA MET A 1 23.62 34.84 -6.79
C MET A 1 22.26 35.03 -6.14
N THR A 2 21.38 35.77 -6.81
CA THR A 2 19.99 35.96 -6.37
C THR A 2 19.25 34.65 -6.57
N ASN A 3 18.75 34.07 -5.47
CA ASN A 3 17.88 32.89 -5.54
C ASN A 3 16.49 33.36 -5.98
N ASP A 4 16.26 33.44 -7.28
CA ASP A 4 14.93 33.64 -7.84
C ASP A 4 14.15 32.32 -7.69
N VAL A 5 13.31 32.25 -6.65
CA VAL A 5 12.35 31.16 -6.46
C VAL A 5 11.12 31.48 -7.31
N GLU A 6 10.92 30.71 -8.38
CA GLU A 6 9.74 30.82 -9.23
C GLU A 6 8.48 30.37 -8.45
N LYS A 7 7.52 31.28 -8.25
CA LYS A 7 6.25 30.96 -7.56
C LYS A 7 5.31 30.22 -8.51
N GLY A 8 5.29 28.89 -8.42
CA GLY A 8 4.27 28.06 -9.06
C GLY A 8 2.91 28.15 -8.35
N ARG A 9 1.81 27.91 -9.09
CA ARG A 9 0.47 27.66 -8.51
C ARG A 9 0.25 26.17 -8.35
N ALA A 10 -0.38 25.76 -7.24
CA ALA A 10 -0.88 24.40 -7.13
C ALA A 10 -1.91 24.15 -8.24
N GLY A 11 -1.76 23.04 -8.95
CA GLY A 11 -2.72 22.59 -9.96
C GLY A 11 -4.02 22.09 -9.34
N GLN A 12 -4.90 21.52 -10.17
CA GLN A 12 -6.12 20.86 -9.71
C GLN A 12 -5.82 19.74 -8.70
N LEU A 13 -6.80 19.41 -7.85
CA LEU A 13 -6.66 18.29 -6.93
C LEU A 13 -6.42 17.02 -7.74
N PHE A 14 -5.56 16.13 -7.23
CA PHE A 14 -5.23 14.89 -7.92
C PHE A 14 -6.47 14.04 -8.22
N ASP A 15 -7.45 14.05 -7.31
CA ASP A 15 -8.72 13.35 -7.50
C ASP A 15 -9.57 13.94 -8.64
N ASP A 16 -9.51 15.27 -8.85
CA ASP A 16 -10.21 15.93 -9.95
C ASP A 16 -9.56 15.55 -11.29
N PHE A 17 -8.23 15.50 -11.34
CA PHE A 17 -7.48 14.97 -12.49
C PHE A 17 -7.83 13.52 -12.81
N LEU A 18 -7.89 12.64 -11.79
CA LEU A 18 -8.23 11.23 -12.01
C LEU A 18 -9.68 11.03 -12.47
N ARG A 19 -10.61 11.87 -12.00
CA ARG A 19 -12.01 11.88 -12.48
C ARG A 19 -12.10 12.31 -13.94
N GLU A 20 -11.38 13.36 -14.34
CA GLU A 20 -11.33 13.82 -15.74
C GLU A 20 -10.75 12.76 -16.70
N GLN A 21 -9.78 11.96 -16.23
CA GLN A 21 -9.19 10.88 -17.03
C GLN A 21 -10.05 9.62 -17.10
N GLY A 22 -11.18 9.56 -16.36
CA GLY A 22 -12.03 8.36 -16.30
C GLY A 22 -11.36 7.16 -15.61
N THR A 23 -10.22 7.35 -14.96
CA THR A 23 -9.45 6.30 -14.29
C THR A 23 -9.64 6.31 -12.77
N CYS A 24 -10.48 7.20 -12.25
CA CYS A 24 -10.68 7.37 -10.80
C CYS A 24 -11.09 6.08 -10.11
N GLU A 25 -12.03 5.30 -10.68
CA GLU A 25 -12.48 4.04 -10.08
C GLU A 25 -11.40 2.95 -10.12
N ASP A 26 -10.78 2.70 -11.28
CA ASP A 26 -9.66 1.73 -11.42
C ASP A 26 -8.46 2.09 -10.54
N THR A 27 -8.16 3.38 -10.42
CA THR A 27 -7.08 3.89 -9.56
C THR A 27 -7.44 3.70 -8.08
N SER A 28 -8.71 3.90 -7.70
CA SER A 28 -9.18 3.81 -6.32
C SER A 28 -9.21 2.36 -5.82
N GLU A 29 -9.67 1.41 -6.65
CA GLU A 29 -9.67 -0.02 -6.30
C GLU A 29 -8.24 -0.54 -6.05
N ARG A 30 -7.29 -0.14 -6.89
CA ARG A 30 -5.87 -0.50 -6.75
C ARG A 30 -5.18 0.24 -5.60
N ALA A 31 -5.68 1.43 -5.23
CA ALA A 31 -5.10 2.25 -4.18
C ALA A 31 -5.17 1.57 -2.80
N VAL A 32 -6.27 0.89 -2.47
CA VAL A 32 -6.46 0.28 -1.13
C VAL A 32 -5.40 -0.80 -0.87
N THR A 33 -5.28 -1.78 -1.75
CA THR A 33 -4.32 -2.88 -1.60
C THR A 33 -2.88 -2.36 -1.61
N ARG A 34 -2.59 -1.35 -2.44
CA ARG A 34 -1.28 -0.69 -2.51
C ARG A 34 -0.91 0.03 -1.21
N VAL A 35 -1.84 0.76 -0.62
CA VAL A 35 -1.64 1.44 0.66
C VAL A 35 -1.40 0.41 1.77
N LEU A 36 -2.18 -0.66 1.83
CA LEU A 36 -2.00 -1.72 2.82
C LEU A 36 -0.65 -2.45 2.67
N ALA A 37 -0.25 -2.80 1.45
CA ALA A 37 1.05 -3.40 1.17
C ALA A 37 2.22 -2.49 1.59
N PHE A 38 2.12 -1.19 1.28
CA PHE A 38 3.09 -0.19 1.69
C PHE A 38 3.21 -0.07 3.22
N GLN A 39 2.07 0.04 3.92
CA GLN A 39 2.03 0.12 5.38
C GLN A 39 2.62 -1.13 6.05
N LEU A 40 2.31 -2.31 5.51
CA LEU A 40 2.88 -3.57 5.99
C LEU A 40 4.40 -3.62 5.79
N ALA A 41 4.89 -3.25 4.60
CA ALA A 41 6.32 -3.19 4.31
C ALA A 41 7.05 -2.17 5.20
N ALA A 42 6.43 -1.02 5.49
CA ALA A 42 6.96 -0.04 6.43
C ALA A 42 7.07 -0.60 7.86
N ALA A 43 6.01 -1.23 8.36
CA ALA A 43 6.01 -1.84 9.70
C ALA A 43 7.07 -2.97 9.82
N MET A 44 7.23 -3.78 8.77
CA MET A 44 8.28 -4.80 8.72
C MET A 44 9.68 -4.17 8.83
N ARG A 45 9.94 -3.04 8.15
CA ARG A 45 11.23 -2.33 8.23
C ARG A 45 11.47 -1.75 9.62
N GLU A 46 10.48 -1.10 10.22
CA GLU A 46 10.54 -0.55 11.58
C GLU A 46 10.91 -1.63 12.60
N GLN A 47 10.31 -2.82 12.48
CA GLN A 47 10.52 -3.95 13.39
C GLN A 47 11.65 -4.88 12.98
N LYS A 48 12.40 -4.55 11.91
CA LYS A 48 13.49 -5.37 11.34
C LYS A 48 13.05 -6.81 11.01
N ILE A 49 11.80 -7.00 10.60
CA ILE A 49 11.27 -8.30 10.17
C ILE A 49 11.66 -8.52 8.71
N THR A 50 12.46 -9.55 8.45
CA THR A 50 12.82 -9.93 7.09
C THR A 50 11.65 -10.60 6.38
N LYS A 51 11.64 -10.55 5.04
CA LYS A 51 10.64 -11.28 4.23
C LYS A 51 10.59 -12.77 4.58
N ALA A 52 11.74 -13.42 4.77
CA ALA A 52 11.78 -14.83 5.15
C ALA A 52 11.23 -15.09 6.56
N ALA A 53 11.44 -14.19 7.51
CA ALA A 53 10.83 -14.30 8.84
C ALA A 53 9.31 -14.10 8.77
N MET A 54 8.85 -13.11 8.01
CA MET A 54 7.43 -12.83 7.83
C MET A 54 6.70 -14.01 7.15
N ALA A 55 7.27 -14.55 6.08
CA ALA A 55 6.70 -15.70 5.37
C ALA A 55 6.55 -16.93 6.29
N ARG A 56 7.56 -17.19 7.14
CA ARG A 56 7.49 -18.24 8.17
C ARG A 56 6.38 -17.98 9.19
N ARG A 57 6.25 -16.75 9.72
CA ARG A 57 5.20 -16.39 10.68
C ARG A 57 3.79 -16.48 10.08
N LEU A 58 3.66 -16.23 8.77
CA LEU A 58 2.42 -16.38 8.02
C LEU A 58 2.13 -17.82 7.57
N ALA A 59 3.03 -18.77 7.80
CA ALA A 59 2.96 -20.13 7.26
C ALA A 59 2.74 -20.15 5.74
N THR A 60 3.49 -19.32 5.01
CA THR A 60 3.35 -19.11 3.56
C THR A 60 4.71 -19.14 2.88
N SER A 61 4.73 -19.30 1.55
CA SER A 61 5.98 -19.24 0.80
C SER A 61 6.50 -17.80 0.68
N ARG A 62 7.81 -17.64 0.43
CA ARG A 62 8.39 -16.32 0.12
C ARG A 62 7.74 -15.67 -1.11
N SER A 63 7.40 -16.46 -2.13
CA SER A 63 6.72 -15.96 -3.34
C SER A 63 5.27 -15.53 -3.09
N GLN A 64 4.57 -16.15 -2.14
CA GLN A 64 3.25 -15.69 -1.70
C GLN A 64 3.36 -14.38 -0.91
N LEU A 65 4.38 -14.23 -0.06
CA LEU A 65 4.64 -12.95 0.61
C LEU A 65 5.06 -11.86 -0.38
N ASP A 66 5.87 -12.17 -1.38
CA ASP A 66 6.26 -11.18 -2.39
C ASP A 66 5.03 -10.67 -3.15
N ARG A 67 4.07 -11.55 -3.46
CA ARG A 67 2.76 -11.15 -4.01
C ARG A 67 1.93 -10.28 -3.05
N LEU A 68 1.95 -10.58 -1.75
CA LEU A 68 1.27 -9.77 -0.73
C LEU A 68 1.85 -8.35 -0.63
N LEU A 69 3.15 -8.20 -0.86
CA LEU A 69 3.86 -6.93 -0.77
C LEU A 69 3.97 -6.21 -2.13
N ASP A 70 3.49 -6.83 -3.21
CA ASP A 70 3.53 -6.30 -4.56
C ASP A 70 2.37 -5.31 -4.75
N PRO A 71 2.65 -4.01 -4.97
CA PRO A 71 1.63 -2.99 -5.13
C PRO A 71 0.90 -3.04 -6.48
N THR A 72 1.26 -3.98 -7.34
CA THR A 72 0.57 -4.25 -8.62
C THR A 72 -0.21 -5.56 -8.61
N ASN A 73 -0.23 -6.25 -7.47
CA ASN A 73 -0.91 -7.52 -7.33
C ASN A 73 -2.26 -7.35 -6.62
N ASP A 74 -3.33 -7.42 -7.39
CA ASP A 74 -4.70 -7.27 -6.87
C ASP A 74 -5.27 -8.59 -6.31
N SER A 75 -4.52 -9.69 -6.38
CA SER A 75 -4.99 -11.05 -6.04
C SER A 75 -4.65 -11.49 -4.61
N VAL A 76 -4.93 -10.64 -3.62
CA VAL A 76 -4.66 -10.93 -2.20
C VAL A 76 -5.94 -10.93 -1.38
N SER A 77 -6.15 -11.96 -0.56
CA SER A 77 -7.31 -12.02 0.33
C SER A 77 -7.16 -11.11 1.56
N LEU A 78 -8.27 -10.46 1.97
CA LEU A 78 -8.37 -9.68 3.21
C LEU A 78 -7.92 -10.49 4.44
N ALA A 79 -8.22 -11.79 4.48
CA ALA A 79 -7.79 -12.68 5.56
C ALA A 79 -6.25 -12.75 5.67
N THR A 80 -5.53 -12.75 4.54
CA THR A 80 -4.06 -12.78 4.52
C THR A 80 -3.49 -11.44 5.00
N LEU A 81 -4.05 -10.33 4.53
CA LEU A 81 -3.69 -8.98 4.98
C LEU A 81 -3.91 -8.81 6.49
N ALA A 82 -5.05 -9.26 7.02
CA ALA A 82 -5.36 -9.19 8.44
C ALA A 82 -4.39 -10.02 9.31
N ARG A 83 -3.99 -11.21 8.86
CA ARG A 83 -2.94 -12.00 9.55
C ARG A 83 -1.60 -11.30 9.53
N ALA A 84 -1.23 -10.72 8.39
CA ALA A 84 0.03 -10.02 8.23
C ALA A 84 0.10 -8.77 9.11
N ALA A 85 -0.99 -7.99 9.16
CA ALA A 85 -1.13 -6.85 10.07
C ALA A 85 -0.92 -7.26 11.53
N ARG A 86 -1.54 -8.36 11.98
CA ARG A 86 -1.38 -8.85 13.37
C ARG A 86 0.07 -9.20 13.72
N ILE A 87 0.82 -9.78 12.79
CA ILE A 87 2.23 -10.14 13.02
C ILE A 87 3.11 -8.90 13.26
N VAL A 88 2.73 -7.76 12.67
CA VAL A 88 3.40 -6.47 12.88
C VAL A 88 2.72 -5.62 13.96
N GLY A 89 1.84 -6.21 14.78
CA GLY A 89 1.17 -5.50 15.88
C GLY A 89 0.13 -4.47 15.44
N ARG A 90 -0.46 -4.64 14.25
CA ARG A 90 -1.51 -3.77 13.69
C ARG A 90 -2.81 -4.57 13.46
N THR A 91 -3.90 -3.84 13.22
CA THR A 91 -5.20 -4.42 12.88
C THR A 91 -5.67 -3.85 11.53
N LEU A 92 -6.24 -4.70 10.69
CA LEU A 92 -6.88 -4.26 9.45
C LEU A 92 -8.31 -3.79 9.76
N SER A 93 -8.63 -2.55 9.37
CA SER A 93 -9.98 -1.99 9.42
C SER A 93 -10.38 -1.59 8.00
N VAL A 94 -11.56 -2.00 7.56
CA VAL A 94 -12.11 -1.70 6.23
C VAL A 94 -13.55 -1.26 6.41
N GLU A 95 -13.96 -0.22 5.68
CA GLU A 95 -15.31 0.33 5.68
C GLU A 95 -15.80 0.39 4.23
N LEU A 96 -17.09 0.13 4.02
CA LEU A 96 -17.76 0.36 2.75
C LEU A 96 -18.41 1.74 2.81
N GLN A 97 -18.19 2.56 1.79
CA GLN A 97 -18.77 3.89 1.68
C GLN A 97 -20.10 3.86 0.92
#